data_AF-A0A832PK66-F1
#
_entry.id   AF-A0A832PK66-F1
#
_cell.length_a   1.000
_cell.length_b   1.000
_cell.length_c   1.000
_cell.angle_alpha   90.00
_cell.angle_beta   90.00
_cell.angle_gamma   90.00
#
_symmetry.space_group_name_H-M   'P 1'
#
loop_
_entity.id
_entity.type
_entity.pdbx_description
1 polymer ?
#
loop_
_entity_poly.entity_id
_entity_poly.type
_entity_poly.pdbx_seq_one_letter_code
_entity_poly.pdbx_strand_id
1 'polypeptide(L)'
;FAFYNPANLVLDKQYWWWVVHLWVEGVWELVMAAILAFLMLKLTGVDREVVEKWLYVIVATALFSGILGTGHHYYWIGLPAYWQWVGSIFSSFEIVPFFAMMAFAFVMVWKGRRDHPNKAALLWSLGCTVLAFFGAGIWGFLHTLHGVNYYTHGTQITAAHGHLAFYGAYVCLVLAIITYAMPIMRNRDPYNQVLNMASFWLMSGGMLFMTFTLTFAGTVQTHLQRVNGEAYMDVQDQLAIFYWMRFGSGVAVVLGALLFIYSVAVVRREVFTPGPVQAHKDGHIEPAE
;
A
#
# COMPACT_ATOMS: atom_id res chain seq x y z
N PHE A 1 18.63 8.64 -15.60
CA PHE A 1 17.47 9.54 -15.40
C PHE A 1 17.82 10.93 -15.95
N ALA A 2 16.87 11.86 -16.17
CA ALA A 2 17.06 13.01 -17.08
C ALA A 2 18.30 13.91 -16.83
N PHE A 3 18.73 14.09 -15.58
CA PHE A 3 19.84 14.98 -15.20
C PHE A 3 21.12 14.26 -14.77
N TYR A 4 21.08 12.94 -14.60
CA TYR A 4 22.24 12.13 -14.25
C TYR A 4 22.08 10.71 -14.82
N ASN A 5 23.05 10.31 -15.64
CA ASN A 5 23.00 9.08 -16.43
C ASN A 5 24.42 8.54 -16.71
N PRO A 6 25.05 7.84 -15.76
CA PRO A 6 26.39 7.29 -15.91
C PRO A 6 26.55 6.33 -17.08
N ALA A 7 27.74 6.33 -17.70
CA ALA A 7 28.14 5.30 -18.66
C ALA A 7 28.45 3.93 -18.00
N ASN A 8 28.69 3.92 -16.68
CA ASN A 8 28.88 2.70 -15.91
C ASN A 8 27.51 2.19 -15.38
N LEU A 9 27.11 0.99 -15.79
CA LEU A 9 25.81 0.39 -15.46
C LEU A 9 25.60 0.17 -13.95
N VAL A 10 26.65 -0.18 -13.18
CA VAL A 10 26.57 -0.33 -11.72
C VAL A 10 26.21 1.01 -11.08
N LEU A 11 26.86 2.07 -11.53
CA LEU A 11 26.68 3.43 -11.01
C LEU A 11 25.32 4.02 -11.41
N ASP A 12 24.88 3.81 -12.66
CA ASP A 12 23.52 4.13 -13.10
C ASP A 12 22.47 3.43 -12.22
N LYS A 13 22.59 2.12 -12.00
CA LYS A 13 21.65 1.36 -11.18
C LYS A 13 21.67 1.80 -9.71
N GLN A 14 22.84 2.14 -9.15
CA GLN A 14 22.94 2.69 -7.79
C GLN A 14 22.12 3.98 -7.65
N TYR A 15 22.35 4.98 -8.52
CA TYR A 15 21.62 6.26 -8.45
C TYR A 15 20.18 6.19 -8.94
N TRP A 16 19.81 5.17 -9.72
CA TRP A 16 18.41 4.89 -10.05
C TRP A 16 17.59 4.55 -8.79
N TRP A 17 18.14 3.73 -7.89
CA TRP A 17 17.51 3.43 -6.60
C TRP A 17 17.53 4.60 -5.61
N TRP A 18 18.48 5.54 -5.73
CA TRP A 18 18.40 6.81 -4.98
C TRP A 18 17.20 7.68 -5.37
N VAL A 19 16.60 7.45 -6.54
CA VAL A 19 15.31 8.06 -6.89
C VAL A 19 14.16 7.14 -6.50
N VAL A 20 14.20 5.85 -6.87
CA VAL A 20 13.05 4.96 -6.69
C VAL A 20 12.81 4.59 -5.22
N HIS A 21 13.79 3.98 -4.55
CA HIS A 21 13.66 3.55 -3.15
C HIS A 21 13.55 4.75 -2.21
N LEU A 22 14.49 5.69 -2.27
CA LEU A 22 14.50 6.82 -1.33
C LEU A 22 13.33 7.79 -1.53
N TRP A 23 12.60 7.74 -2.66
CA TRP A 23 11.22 8.24 -2.70
C TRP A 23 10.28 7.27 -1.99
N VAL A 24 10.06 6.08 -2.55
CA VAL A 24 9.00 5.15 -2.14
C VAL A 24 9.14 4.74 -0.67
N GLU A 25 10.15 3.95 -0.33
CA GLU A 25 10.53 3.51 1.02
C GLU A 25 11.34 4.60 1.77
N GLY A 26 10.86 5.84 1.74
CA GLY A 26 11.55 7.00 2.29
C GLY A 26 10.72 8.29 2.30
N VAL A 27 11.03 9.24 1.40
CA VAL A 27 10.40 10.57 1.38
C VAL A 27 8.87 10.50 1.21
N TRP A 28 8.35 9.50 0.51
CA TRP A 28 6.92 9.27 0.33
C TRP A 28 6.27 8.62 1.57
N GLU A 29 6.99 7.86 2.39
CA GLU A 29 6.48 7.43 3.70
C GLU A 29 6.25 8.63 4.64
N LEU A 30 7.13 9.63 4.61
CA LEU A 30 6.92 10.89 5.36
C LEU A 30 5.64 11.60 4.92
N VAL A 31 5.39 11.67 3.59
CA VAL A 31 4.16 12.23 3.02
C VAL A 31 2.93 11.38 3.39
N MET A 32 3.05 10.05 3.33
CA MET A 32 2.00 9.11 3.70
C MET A 32 1.61 9.25 5.18
N ALA A 33 2.59 9.19 6.08
CA ALA A 33 2.37 9.33 7.51
C ALA A 33 1.78 10.70 7.86
N ALA A 34 2.23 11.79 7.22
CA ALA A 34 1.68 13.13 7.44
C ALA A 34 0.23 13.28 6.97
N ILE A 35 -0.13 12.76 5.79
CA ILE A 35 -1.51 12.79 5.28
C ILE A 35 -2.42 11.86 6.11
N LEU A 36 -1.93 10.68 6.50
CA LEU A 36 -2.65 9.77 7.40
C LEU A 36 -2.87 10.39 8.78
N ALA A 37 -1.87 11.06 9.36
CA ALA A 37 -1.98 11.79 10.61
C ALA A 37 -3.02 12.92 10.53
N PHE A 38 -3.02 13.69 9.45
CA PHE A 38 -4.05 14.70 9.18
C PHE A 38 -5.46 14.08 9.07
N LEU A 39 -5.61 12.97 8.34
CA LEU A 39 -6.88 12.25 8.20
C LEU A 39 -7.37 11.74 9.57
N MET A 40 -6.50 11.11 10.38
CA MET A 40 -6.88 10.67 11.73
C MET A 40 -7.33 11.86 12.59
N LEU A 41 -6.59 12.98 12.61
CA LEU A 41 -6.99 14.18 13.36
C LEU A 41 -8.38 14.71 12.97
N LYS A 42 -8.70 14.71 11.67
CA LYS A 42 -9.98 15.24 11.17
C LYS A 42 -11.15 14.27 11.30
N LEU A 43 -10.89 12.97 11.19
CA LEU A 43 -11.92 11.94 11.28
C LEU A 43 -12.22 11.56 12.74
N THR A 44 -11.21 11.29 13.57
CA THR A 44 -11.41 10.70 14.91
C THR A 44 -11.50 11.73 16.03
N GLY A 45 -10.94 12.92 15.82
CA GLY A 45 -10.93 14.01 16.81
C GLY A 45 -10.01 13.79 18.01
N VAL A 46 -9.04 12.87 17.91
CA VAL A 46 -8.01 12.66 18.96
C VAL A 46 -7.05 13.86 19.04
N ASP A 47 -6.50 14.11 20.22
CA ASP A 47 -5.60 15.24 20.51
C ASP A 47 -4.39 15.30 19.58
N ARG A 48 -4.08 16.52 19.11
CA ARG A 48 -2.98 16.79 18.18
C ARG A 48 -1.63 16.29 18.69
N GLU A 49 -1.34 16.51 19.97
CA GLU A 49 -0.10 16.09 20.63
C GLU A 49 0.11 14.57 20.57
N VAL A 50 -0.96 13.78 20.67
CA VAL A 50 -0.88 12.31 20.60
C VAL A 50 -0.55 11.88 19.17
N VAL A 51 -1.23 12.46 18.18
CA VAL A 51 -0.98 12.13 16.76
C VAL A 51 0.42 12.53 16.31
N GLU A 52 0.90 13.72 16.69
CA GLU A 52 2.23 14.19 16.30
C GLU A 52 3.34 13.34 16.94
N LYS A 53 3.17 12.87 18.18
CA LYS A 53 4.11 11.91 18.80
C LYS A 53 4.19 10.59 18.01
N TRP A 54 3.07 10.04 17.57
CA TRP A 54 3.06 8.84 16.71
C TRP A 54 3.71 9.11 15.35
N LEU A 55 3.41 10.25 14.72
CA LEU A 55 4.00 10.67 13.44
C LEU A 55 5.54 10.73 13.51
N TYR A 56 6.10 11.37 14.55
CA TYR A 56 7.56 11.43 14.72
C TYR A 56 8.19 10.06 14.94
N VAL A 57 7.54 9.14 15.67
CA VAL A 57 8.05 7.76 15.85
C VAL A 57 8.03 6.99 14.53
N ILE A 58 6.94 7.06 13.75
CA ILE A 58 6.81 6.41 12.45
C ILE A 58 7.87 6.93 11.46
N VAL A 59 8.06 8.25 11.38
CA VAL A 59 9.06 8.87 10.51
C VAL A 59 10.48 8.51 10.94
N ALA A 60 10.75 8.43 12.25
CA ALA A 60 12.05 8.01 12.76
C ALA A 60 12.36 6.54 12.42
N THR A 61 11.39 5.62 12.53
CA THR A 61 11.61 4.21 12.14
C THR A 61 11.78 4.05 10.64
N ALA A 62 10.98 4.74 9.82
CA ALA A 62 11.10 4.73 8.35
C ALA A 62 12.49 5.20 7.87
N LEU A 63 12.97 6.35 8.34
CA LEU A 63 14.29 6.87 7.96
C LEU A 63 15.44 6.02 8.52
N PHE A 64 15.27 5.44 9.72
CA PHE A 64 16.28 4.54 10.30
C PHE A 64 16.44 3.25 9.48
N SER A 65 15.35 2.67 8.97
CA SER A 65 15.41 1.46 8.14
C SER A 65 15.73 1.77 6.68
N GLY A 66 14.91 2.56 5.98
CA GLY A 66 14.96 2.68 4.52
C GLY A 66 16.27 3.26 3.95
N ILE A 67 16.94 4.18 4.65
CA ILE A 67 18.16 4.86 4.15
C ILE A 67 19.31 3.88 3.90
N LEU A 68 19.45 2.84 4.74
CA LEU A 68 20.42 1.75 4.52
C LEU A 68 19.75 0.48 3.97
N GLY A 69 18.43 0.37 4.16
CA GLY A 69 17.57 -0.65 3.59
C GLY A 69 17.58 -0.69 2.06
N THR A 70 17.79 0.46 1.40
CA THR A 70 18.11 0.58 -0.05
C THR A 70 19.19 -0.41 -0.52
N GLY A 71 20.07 -0.84 0.39
CA GLY A 71 21.02 -1.94 0.17
C GLY A 71 20.42 -3.24 -0.36
N HIS A 72 19.12 -3.51 -0.12
CA HIS A 72 18.43 -4.69 -0.62
C HIS A 72 18.27 -4.73 -2.15
N HIS A 73 18.48 -3.59 -2.81
CA HIS A 73 18.54 -3.48 -4.26
C HIS A 73 19.97 -3.60 -4.82
N TYR A 74 20.99 -3.52 -3.96
CA TYR A 74 22.39 -3.48 -4.36
C TYR A 74 23.04 -4.87 -4.45
N TYR A 75 22.37 -5.92 -3.94
CA TYR A 75 22.90 -7.28 -3.82
C TYR A 75 23.56 -7.85 -5.10
N TRP A 76 22.96 -7.60 -6.26
CA TRP A 76 23.32 -8.26 -7.54
C TRP A 76 23.73 -7.28 -8.65
N ILE A 77 23.73 -5.97 -8.40
CA ILE A 77 24.02 -4.96 -9.44
C ILE A 77 25.51 -4.68 -9.66
N GLY A 78 26.40 -5.37 -8.92
CA GLY A 78 27.86 -5.19 -9.01
C GLY A 78 28.49 -4.31 -7.91
N LEU A 79 27.73 -3.97 -6.86
CA LEU A 79 28.28 -3.29 -5.67
C LEU A 79 28.92 -4.29 -4.67
N PRO A 80 29.77 -3.83 -3.73
CA PRO A 80 30.51 -4.72 -2.84
C PRO A 80 29.62 -5.55 -1.89
N ALA A 81 30.06 -6.78 -1.59
CA ALA A 81 29.28 -7.78 -0.86
C ALA A 81 28.81 -7.38 0.56
N TYR A 82 29.39 -6.36 1.20
CA TYR A 82 28.88 -5.86 2.49
C TYR A 82 27.42 -5.37 2.39
N TRP A 83 26.97 -4.94 1.20
CA TRP A 83 25.58 -4.56 0.98
C TRP A 83 24.58 -5.71 1.14
N GLN A 84 25.01 -6.97 0.99
CA GLN A 84 24.17 -8.15 1.27
C GLN A 84 23.76 -8.20 2.75
N TRP A 85 24.67 -7.83 3.64
CA TRP A 85 24.41 -7.74 5.08
C TRP A 85 23.68 -6.45 5.47
N VAL A 86 24.18 -5.29 5.01
CA VAL A 86 23.56 -3.99 5.33
C VAL A 86 22.12 -3.93 4.83
N GLY A 87 21.89 -4.28 3.55
CA GLY A 87 20.56 -4.31 2.96
C GLY A 87 19.62 -5.25 3.69
N SER A 88 20.04 -6.50 3.96
CA SER A 88 19.16 -7.47 4.63
C SER A 88 18.83 -7.09 6.07
N ILE A 89 19.77 -6.51 6.82
CA ILE A 89 19.54 -6.09 8.20
C ILE A 89 18.58 -4.90 8.24
N PHE A 90 18.86 -3.84 7.48
CA PHE A 90 18.08 -2.61 7.56
C PHE A 90 16.69 -2.74 6.93
N SER A 91 16.57 -3.40 5.77
CA SER A 91 15.25 -3.64 5.15
C SER A 91 14.37 -4.62 5.93
N SER A 92 14.95 -5.50 6.76
CA SER A 92 14.17 -6.31 7.71
C SER A 92 13.42 -5.46 8.75
N PHE A 93 13.85 -4.22 8.99
CA PHE A 93 13.16 -3.28 9.88
C PHE A 93 12.14 -2.39 9.17
N GLU A 94 12.07 -2.36 7.83
CA GLU A 94 11.08 -1.55 7.09
C GLU A 94 9.63 -2.05 7.31
N ILE A 95 9.43 -3.27 7.80
CA ILE A 95 8.12 -3.73 8.28
C ILE A 95 7.60 -2.92 9.48
N VAL A 96 8.48 -2.30 10.28
CA VAL A 96 8.15 -1.58 11.52
C VAL A 96 7.36 -0.29 11.26
N PRO A 97 7.76 0.68 10.40
CA PRO A 97 6.96 1.87 10.11
C PRO A 97 5.57 1.53 9.57
N PHE A 98 5.41 0.55 8.67
CA PHE A 98 4.09 0.16 8.17
C PHE A 98 3.21 -0.50 9.25
N PHE A 99 3.79 -1.37 10.10
CA PHE A 99 3.06 -1.91 11.26
C PHE A 99 2.65 -0.80 12.24
N ALA A 100 3.54 0.17 12.48
CA ALA A 100 3.28 1.31 13.33
C ALA A 100 2.20 2.23 12.75
N MET A 101 2.16 2.45 11.42
CA MET A 101 1.08 3.19 10.74
C MET A 101 -0.27 2.48 10.85
N MET A 102 -0.30 1.15 10.72
CA MET A 102 -1.51 0.35 10.93
C MET A 102 -1.99 0.44 12.38
N ALA A 103 -1.12 0.13 13.34
CA ALA A 103 -1.43 0.23 14.77
C ALA A 103 -1.90 1.64 15.17
N PHE A 104 -1.21 2.68 14.68
CA PHE A 104 -1.58 4.08 14.84
C PHE A 104 -3.03 4.34 14.39
N ALA A 105 -3.38 4.00 13.15
CA ALA A 105 -4.70 4.30 12.60
C ALA A 105 -5.82 3.61 13.39
N PHE A 106 -5.68 2.32 13.72
CA PHE A 106 -6.66 1.62 14.56
C PHE A 106 -6.73 2.19 15.99
N VAL A 107 -5.61 2.56 16.60
CA VAL A 107 -5.59 3.19 17.94
C VAL A 107 -6.23 4.58 17.92
N MET A 108 -6.03 5.39 16.87
CA MET A 108 -6.68 6.70 16.74
C MET A 108 -8.19 6.57 16.52
N VAL A 109 -8.65 5.54 15.82
CA VAL A 109 -10.10 5.26 15.66
C VAL A 109 -10.71 4.76 16.97
N TRP A 110 -10.05 3.82 17.66
CA TRP A 110 -10.53 3.29 18.95
C TRP A 110 -10.54 4.34 20.08
N LYS A 111 -9.58 5.27 20.09
CA LYS A 111 -9.57 6.43 21.01
C LYS A 111 -10.42 7.61 20.52
N GLY A 112 -10.93 7.54 19.29
CA GLY A 112 -11.75 8.57 18.68
C GLY A 112 -13.06 8.76 19.41
N ARG A 113 -13.43 10.02 19.68
CA ARG A 113 -14.72 10.40 20.28
C ARG A 113 -15.66 11.09 19.28
N ARG A 114 -15.21 11.31 18.05
CA ARG A 114 -15.96 11.95 16.98
C ARG A 114 -16.53 10.89 16.05
N ASP A 115 -17.85 10.78 15.98
CA ASP A 115 -18.45 10.07 14.85
C ASP A 115 -18.46 10.97 13.61
N HIS A 116 -17.67 10.60 12.61
CA HIS A 116 -17.51 11.42 11.40
C HIS A 116 -18.49 10.96 10.30
N PRO A 117 -19.26 11.86 9.68
CA PRO A 117 -20.31 11.47 8.72
C PRO A 117 -19.74 10.85 7.44
N ASN A 118 -18.50 11.17 7.06
CA ASN A 118 -17.80 10.55 5.94
C ASN A 118 -17.12 9.23 6.39
N LYS A 119 -17.87 8.14 6.36
CA LYS A 119 -17.42 6.77 6.68
C LYS A 119 -16.53 6.20 5.56
N ALA A 120 -16.78 6.59 4.31
CA ALA A 120 -15.99 6.15 3.16
C ALA A 120 -14.51 6.59 3.27
N ALA A 121 -14.25 7.85 3.65
CA ALA A 121 -12.88 8.34 3.88
C ALA A 121 -12.18 7.58 5.03
N LEU A 122 -12.92 7.17 6.05
CA LEU A 122 -12.39 6.37 7.15
C LEU A 122 -12.03 4.94 6.71
N LEU A 123 -12.88 4.30 5.90
CA LEU A 123 -12.60 2.99 5.30
C LEU A 123 -11.34 3.03 4.42
N TRP A 124 -11.21 4.03 3.54
CA TRP A 124 -9.99 4.20 2.74
C TRP A 124 -8.74 4.45 3.60
N SER A 125 -8.86 5.22 4.68
CA SER A 125 -7.73 5.50 5.59
C SER A 125 -7.23 4.27 6.34
N LEU A 126 -8.15 3.45 6.88
CA LEU A 126 -7.82 2.19 7.55
C LEU A 126 -7.36 1.11 6.55
N GLY A 127 -8.04 1.00 5.41
CA GLY A 127 -7.67 0.07 4.35
C GLY A 127 -6.28 0.34 3.79
N CYS A 128 -5.93 1.62 3.60
CA CYS A 128 -4.58 2.05 3.21
C CYS A 128 -3.50 1.47 4.13
N THR A 129 -3.62 1.62 5.45
CA THR A 129 -2.57 1.15 6.36
C THR A 129 -2.47 -0.37 6.43
N VAL A 130 -3.59 -1.10 6.34
CA VAL A 130 -3.60 -2.56 6.25
C VAL A 130 -2.95 -3.05 4.95
N LEU A 131 -3.34 -2.48 3.81
CA LEU A 131 -2.83 -2.87 2.49
C LEU A 131 -1.35 -2.48 2.32
N ALA A 132 -0.90 -1.36 2.89
CA ALA A 132 0.50 -0.98 2.95
C ALA A 132 1.32 -1.94 3.84
N PHE A 133 0.81 -2.31 5.02
CA PHE A 133 1.47 -3.28 5.89
C PHE A 133 1.60 -4.67 5.24
N PHE A 134 0.58 -5.15 4.54
CA PHE A 134 0.71 -6.40 3.78
C PHE A 134 1.59 -6.25 2.53
N GLY A 135 1.46 -5.17 1.75
CA GLY A 135 2.17 -4.99 0.49
C GLY A 135 3.65 -4.64 0.66
N ALA A 136 3.96 -3.58 1.39
CA ALA A 136 5.34 -3.16 1.65
C ALA A 136 5.95 -4.00 2.77
N GLY A 137 5.32 -4.04 3.94
CA GLY A 137 5.84 -4.75 5.12
C GLY A 137 6.00 -6.26 4.92
N ILE A 138 4.90 -7.00 4.77
CA ILE A 138 4.94 -8.47 4.65
C ILE A 138 5.53 -8.90 3.30
N TRP A 139 5.01 -8.40 2.18
CA TRP A 139 5.45 -8.85 0.85
C TRP A 139 6.84 -8.36 0.46
N GLY A 140 7.31 -7.22 1.00
CA GLY A 140 8.71 -6.83 0.91
C GLY A 140 9.59 -7.77 1.74
N PHE A 141 9.25 -8.01 3.01
CA PHE A 141 10.00 -8.93 3.88
C PHE A 141 10.14 -10.34 3.28
N LEU A 142 9.10 -10.86 2.60
CA LEU A 142 9.12 -12.15 1.90
C LEU A 142 10.27 -12.32 0.89
N HIS A 143 10.80 -11.24 0.30
CA HIS A 143 11.92 -11.32 -0.63
C HIS A 143 13.13 -10.43 -0.30
N THR A 144 13.11 -9.70 0.82
CA THR A 144 14.16 -8.70 1.11
C THR A 144 15.48 -9.31 1.55
N LEU A 145 15.47 -10.48 2.19
CA LEU A 145 16.69 -11.17 2.64
C LEU A 145 17.49 -11.70 1.45
N HIS A 146 18.80 -11.41 1.37
CA HIS A 146 19.62 -11.72 0.20
C HIS A 146 19.60 -13.20 -0.19
N GLY A 147 19.55 -14.14 0.77
CA GLY A 147 19.46 -15.57 0.48
C GLY A 147 18.16 -15.99 -0.23
N VAL A 148 17.06 -15.26 -0.04
CA VAL A 148 15.78 -15.47 -0.75
C VAL A 148 15.73 -14.62 -2.02
N ASN A 149 16.25 -13.40 -1.96
CA ASN A 149 16.34 -12.49 -3.10
C ASN A 149 17.16 -13.11 -4.24
N TYR A 150 18.24 -13.84 -3.95
CA TYR A 150 19.09 -14.50 -4.95
C TYR A 150 18.30 -15.31 -5.99
N TYR A 151 17.27 -16.03 -5.53
CA TYR A 151 16.36 -16.77 -6.42
C TYR A 151 15.20 -15.89 -6.92
N THR A 152 14.55 -15.14 -6.03
CA THR A 152 13.31 -14.40 -6.35
C THR A 152 13.53 -13.07 -7.10
N HIS A 153 14.78 -12.61 -7.29
CA HIS A 153 15.10 -11.36 -7.97
C HIS A 153 14.64 -11.36 -9.43
N GLY A 154 13.91 -10.32 -9.84
CA GLY A 154 13.40 -10.20 -11.21
C GLY A 154 12.34 -11.24 -11.60
N THR A 155 11.60 -11.77 -10.61
CA THR A 155 10.50 -12.73 -10.83
C THR A 155 9.13 -12.06 -10.63
N GLN A 156 8.04 -12.79 -10.90
CA GLN A 156 6.69 -12.33 -10.58
C GLN A 156 6.45 -12.09 -9.07
N ILE A 157 7.32 -12.56 -8.15
CA ILE A 157 7.30 -12.15 -6.73
C ILE A 157 7.53 -10.63 -6.61
N THR A 158 8.50 -10.09 -7.36
CA THR A 158 8.77 -8.64 -7.40
C THR A 158 7.58 -7.88 -7.96
N ALA A 159 6.89 -8.44 -8.96
CA ALA A 159 5.66 -7.85 -9.48
C ALA A 159 4.54 -7.88 -8.41
N ALA A 160 4.34 -8.99 -7.71
CA ALA A 160 3.31 -9.13 -6.67
C ALA A 160 3.48 -8.08 -5.56
N HIS A 161 4.66 -8.03 -4.95
CA HIS A 161 5.01 -7.03 -3.93
C HIS A 161 4.80 -5.60 -4.44
N GLY A 162 5.36 -5.25 -5.61
CA GLY A 162 5.27 -3.89 -6.15
C GLY A 162 3.83 -3.43 -6.44
N HIS A 163 2.95 -4.32 -6.89
CA HIS A 163 1.53 -3.99 -7.10
C HIS A 163 0.83 -3.69 -5.76
N LEU A 164 0.99 -4.53 -4.73
CA LEU A 164 0.29 -4.33 -3.46
C LEU A 164 0.88 -3.19 -2.64
N ALA A 165 2.21 -3.05 -2.59
CA ALA A 165 2.89 -1.98 -1.88
C ALA A 165 2.49 -0.60 -2.44
N PHE A 166 2.63 -0.41 -3.76
CA PHE A 166 2.36 0.88 -4.38
C PHE A 166 0.86 1.26 -4.34
N TYR A 167 -0.03 0.27 -4.49
CA TYR A 167 -1.46 0.46 -4.33
C TYR A 167 -1.82 0.81 -2.87
N GLY A 168 -1.42 -0.04 -1.92
CA GLY A 168 -1.81 0.06 -0.52
C GLY A 168 -1.28 1.31 0.17
N ALA A 169 -0.02 1.67 -0.07
CA ALA A 169 0.58 2.88 0.47
C ALA A 169 0.06 4.14 -0.23
N TYR A 170 0.30 4.30 -1.54
CA TYR A 170 0.14 5.61 -2.19
C TYR A 170 -1.24 5.78 -2.85
N VAL A 171 -1.74 4.78 -3.58
CA VAL A 171 -3.03 4.90 -4.27
C VAL A 171 -4.18 4.97 -3.26
N CYS A 172 -4.23 4.07 -2.28
CA CYS A 172 -5.27 4.10 -1.24
C CYS A 172 -5.24 5.41 -0.42
N LEU A 173 -4.06 5.96 -0.11
CA LEU A 173 -3.92 7.25 0.58
C LEU A 173 -4.46 8.41 -0.26
N VAL A 174 -4.12 8.47 -1.56
CA VAL A 174 -4.62 9.48 -2.49
C VAL A 174 -6.14 9.39 -2.61
N LEU A 175 -6.70 8.18 -2.70
CA LEU A 175 -8.15 7.97 -2.73
C LEU A 175 -8.81 8.31 -1.37
N ALA A 176 -8.13 8.09 -0.23
CA ALA A 176 -8.60 8.52 1.09
C ALA A 176 -8.70 10.04 1.21
N ILE A 177 -7.65 10.79 0.87
CA ILE A 177 -7.63 12.25 0.97
C ILE A 177 -8.56 12.92 -0.05
N ILE A 178 -8.72 12.35 -1.26
CA ILE A 178 -9.74 12.76 -2.23
C ILE A 178 -11.15 12.54 -1.65
N THR A 179 -11.43 11.37 -1.07
CA THR A 179 -12.73 11.06 -0.48
C THR A 179 -13.06 11.95 0.71
N TYR A 180 -12.06 12.34 1.51
CA TYR A 180 -12.19 13.32 2.59
C TYR A 180 -12.45 14.74 2.07
N ALA A 181 -11.66 15.22 1.10
CA ALA A 181 -11.63 16.62 0.68
C ALA A 181 -12.72 17.01 -0.34
N MET A 182 -13.12 16.10 -1.25
CA MET A 182 -14.05 16.42 -2.35
C MET A 182 -15.50 16.77 -1.96
N PRO A 183 -16.02 16.40 -0.77
CA PRO A 183 -17.23 17.00 -0.22
C PRO A 183 -17.00 18.46 0.23
N ILE A 184 -15.92 18.69 0.99
CA ILE A 184 -15.56 20.00 1.56
C ILE A 184 -15.28 21.03 0.45
N MET A 185 -14.44 20.67 -0.53
CA MET A 185 -14.11 21.53 -1.69
C MET A 185 -15.29 21.88 -2.58
N ARG A 186 -16.40 21.12 -2.50
CA ARG A 186 -17.65 21.40 -3.22
C ARG A 186 -18.78 21.87 -2.28
N ASN A 187 -18.46 22.25 -1.04
CA ASN A 187 -19.38 22.71 0.00
C ASN A 187 -20.64 21.83 0.14
N ARG A 188 -20.46 20.51 0.21
CA ARG A 188 -21.54 19.51 0.22
C ARG A 188 -21.27 18.39 1.23
N ASP A 189 -22.33 17.67 1.59
CA ASP A 189 -22.24 16.43 2.37
C ASP A 189 -21.50 15.31 1.61
N PRO A 190 -20.95 14.30 2.32
CA PRO A 190 -20.45 13.07 1.72
C PRO A 190 -21.62 12.19 1.23
N TYR A 191 -22.12 12.44 0.02
CA TYR A 191 -23.06 11.56 -0.67
C TYR A 191 -22.37 10.37 -1.37
N ASN A 192 -23.15 9.40 -1.83
CA ASN A 192 -22.71 8.17 -2.54
C ASN A 192 -21.74 7.29 -1.73
N GLN A 193 -21.81 7.28 -0.40
CA GLN A 193 -20.80 6.57 0.41
C GLN A 193 -20.80 5.07 0.14
N VAL A 194 -21.98 4.46 -0.03
CA VAL A 194 -22.13 3.04 -0.40
C VAL A 194 -21.39 2.71 -1.72
N LEU A 195 -21.48 3.58 -2.74
CA LEU A 195 -20.79 3.36 -4.02
C LEU A 195 -19.27 3.55 -3.88
N ASN A 196 -18.84 4.51 -3.06
CA ASN A 196 -17.42 4.73 -2.79
C ASN A 196 -16.81 3.57 -1.97
N MET A 197 -17.52 3.06 -0.97
CA MET A 197 -17.12 1.87 -0.20
C MET A 197 -17.15 0.60 -1.05
N ALA A 198 -18.11 0.45 -1.97
CA ALA A 198 -18.10 -0.63 -2.96
C ALA A 198 -16.88 -0.55 -3.90
N SER A 199 -16.48 0.67 -4.32
CA SER A 199 -15.25 0.86 -5.10
C SER A 199 -13.98 0.48 -4.31
N PHE A 200 -13.92 0.80 -3.01
CA PHE A 200 -12.83 0.35 -2.13
C PHE A 200 -12.70 -1.18 -2.12
N TRP A 201 -13.80 -1.90 -1.91
CA TRP A 201 -13.77 -3.37 -1.85
C TRP A 201 -13.44 -4.00 -3.21
N LEU A 202 -13.95 -3.45 -4.31
CA LEU A 202 -13.70 -3.97 -5.65
C LEU A 202 -12.24 -3.73 -6.10
N MET A 203 -11.68 -2.55 -5.83
CA MET A 203 -10.27 -2.25 -6.12
C MET A 203 -9.32 -3.06 -5.20
N SER A 204 -9.59 -3.10 -3.91
CA SER A 204 -8.70 -3.74 -2.92
C SER A 204 -8.75 -5.27 -3.00
N GLY A 205 -9.94 -5.85 -3.15
CA GLY A 205 -10.09 -7.29 -3.40
C GLY A 205 -9.47 -7.70 -4.73
N GLY A 206 -9.63 -6.88 -5.77
CA GLY A 206 -8.94 -7.05 -7.06
C GLY A 206 -7.42 -7.07 -6.89
N MET A 207 -6.84 -6.08 -6.22
CA MET A 207 -5.39 -5.98 -6.03
C MET A 207 -4.82 -7.10 -5.15
N LEU A 208 -5.51 -7.48 -4.08
CA LEU A 208 -5.12 -8.62 -3.25
C LEU A 208 -5.12 -9.92 -4.06
N PHE A 209 -6.17 -10.18 -4.85
CA PHE A 209 -6.21 -11.36 -5.73
C PHE A 209 -5.08 -11.32 -6.76
N MET A 210 -4.81 -10.17 -7.38
CA MET A 210 -3.66 -10.01 -8.30
C MET A 210 -2.35 -10.40 -7.64
N THR A 211 -2.17 -9.96 -6.39
CA THR A 211 -0.96 -10.17 -5.61
C THR A 211 -0.78 -11.65 -5.28
N PHE A 212 -1.82 -12.33 -4.80
CA PHE A 212 -1.77 -13.78 -4.58
C PHE A 212 -1.47 -14.54 -5.89
N THR A 213 -2.16 -14.23 -6.98
CA THR A 213 -1.93 -14.84 -8.30
C THR A 213 -0.48 -14.66 -8.78
N LEU A 214 0.06 -13.44 -8.71
CA LEU A 214 1.45 -13.17 -9.08
C LEU A 214 2.46 -13.78 -8.11
N THR A 215 2.09 -13.98 -6.84
CA THR A 215 2.93 -14.68 -5.86
C THR A 215 3.05 -16.16 -6.20
N PHE A 216 1.94 -16.85 -6.51
CA PHE A 216 2.00 -18.23 -6.99
C PHE A 216 2.77 -18.35 -8.31
N ALA A 217 2.54 -17.45 -9.26
CA ALA A 217 3.31 -17.39 -10.49
C ALA A 217 4.81 -17.20 -10.23
N GLY A 218 5.17 -16.35 -9.27
CA GLY A 218 6.56 -16.06 -8.90
C GLY A 218 7.24 -17.24 -8.19
N THR A 219 6.52 -17.98 -7.35
CA THR A 219 7.02 -19.21 -6.71
C THR A 219 7.29 -20.29 -7.75
N VAL A 220 6.35 -20.50 -8.69
CA VAL A 220 6.53 -21.45 -9.81
C VAL A 220 7.69 -21.00 -10.70
N GLN A 221 7.75 -19.74 -11.11
CA GLN A 221 8.88 -19.19 -11.88
C GLN A 221 10.22 -19.40 -11.16
N THR A 222 10.26 -19.15 -9.85
CA THR A 222 11.47 -19.29 -9.05
C THR A 222 11.94 -20.76 -9.03
N HIS A 223 11.04 -21.72 -8.86
CA HIS A 223 11.41 -23.14 -8.90
C HIS A 223 11.90 -23.55 -10.30
N LEU A 224 11.07 -23.39 -11.33
CA LEU A 224 11.37 -23.86 -12.69
C LEU A 224 12.60 -23.15 -13.29
N GLN A 225 12.62 -21.81 -13.25
CA GLN A 225 13.66 -21.01 -13.91
C GLN A 225 14.96 -20.87 -13.10
N ARG A 226 14.91 -20.96 -11.76
CA ARG A 226 16.09 -20.68 -10.90
C ARG A 226 16.63 -21.90 -10.15
N VAL A 227 15.84 -22.96 -9.98
CA VAL A 227 16.28 -24.21 -9.36
C VAL A 227 16.46 -25.30 -10.42
N ASN A 228 15.51 -25.50 -11.32
CA ASN A 228 15.62 -26.51 -12.39
C ASN A 228 16.44 -26.01 -13.58
N GLY A 229 16.50 -24.69 -13.81
CA GLY A 229 17.24 -24.07 -14.91
C GLY A 229 16.50 -24.05 -16.24
N GLU A 230 15.17 -24.16 -16.23
CA GLU A 230 14.33 -24.14 -17.43
C GLU A 230 14.40 -22.79 -18.17
N ALA A 231 14.22 -22.82 -19.50
CA ALA A 231 14.31 -21.63 -20.33
C ALA A 231 13.17 -20.65 -20.04
N TYR A 232 13.48 -19.34 -20.09
CA TYR A 232 12.55 -18.29 -19.66
C TYR A 232 11.17 -18.34 -20.35
N MET A 233 11.13 -18.56 -21.67
CA MET A 233 9.88 -18.58 -22.44
C MET A 233 9.02 -19.80 -22.07
N ASP A 234 9.63 -20.99 -22.05
CA ASP A 234 8.99 -22.24 -21.64
C ASP A 234 8.36 -22.13 -20.24
N VAL A 235 9.00 -21.38 -19.34
CA VAL A 235 8.45 -21.05 -18.02
C VAL A 235 7.33 -19.99 -18.11
N GLN A 236 7.42 -18.97 -18.96
CA GLN A 236 6.32 -18.00 -19.11
C GLN A 236 5.05 -18.65 -19.68
N ASP A 237 5.18 -19.60 -20.62
CA ASP A 237 4.04 -20.33 -21.19
C ASP A 237 3.36 -21.21 -20.12
N GLN A 238 4.12 -21.89 -19.25
CA GLN A 238 3.59 -22.60 -18.09
C GLN A 238 2.84 -21.69 -17.09
N LEU A 239 3.16 -20.39 -17.07
CA LEU A 239 2.54 -19.40 -16.18
C LEU A 239 1.28 -18.73 -16.76
N ALA A 240 0.87 -19.06 -18.00
CA ALA A 240 -0.23 -18.41 -18.71
C ALA A 240 -1.55 -18.32 -17.92
N ILE A 241 -1.89 -19.37 -17.14
CA ILE A 241 -3.10 -19.38 -16.31
C ILE A 241 -3.10 -18.27 -15.24
N PHE A 242 -1.94 -17.98 -14.63
CA PHE A 242 -1.80 -16.90 -13.66
C PHE A 242 -1.90 -15.54 -14.34
N TYR A 243 -1.43 -15.39 -15.60
CA TYR A 243 -1.59 -14.14 -16.34
C TYR A 243 -3.05 -13.86 -16.72
N TRP A 244 -3.85 -14.89 -17.04
CA TRP A 244 -5.30 -14.75 -17.23
C TRP A 244 -6.03 -14.38 -15.94
N MET A 245 -5.68 -15.02 -14.81
CA MET A 245 -6.20 -14.65 -13.49
C MET A 245 -5.85 -13.20 -13.10
N ARG A 246 -4.60 -12.77 -13.36
CA ARG A 246 -4.13 -11.39 -13.18
C ARG A 246 -4.91 -10.41 -14.05
N PHE A 247 -5.18 -10.76 -15.31
CA PHE A 247 -5.99 -9.95 -16.22
C PHE A 247 -7.42 -9.77 -15.72
N GLY A 248 -8.09 -10.85 -15.29
CA GLY A 248 -9.45 -10.79 -14.73
C GLY A 248 -9.54 -9.91 -13.48
N SER A 249 -8.55 -10.00 -12.58
CA SER A 249 -8.43 -9.08 -11.45
C SER A 249 -8.15 -7.63 -11.89
N GLY A 250 -7.33 -7.42 -12.91
CA GLY A 250 -7.10 -6.09 -13.50
C GLY A 250 -8.39 -5.42 -14.00
N VAL A 251 -9.29 -6.19 -14.62
CA VAL A 251 -10.63 -5.71 -15.00
C VAL A 251 -11.44 -5.29 -13.77
N ALA A 252 -11.41 -6.07 -12.68
CA ALA A 252 -12.08 -5.69 -11.42
C ALA A 252 -11.51 -4.38 -10.83
N VAL A 253 -10.18 -4.21 -10.81
CA VAL A 253 -9.54 -2.96 -10.35
C VAL A 253 -9.95 -1.76 -11.21
N VAL A 254 -10.02 -1.91 -12.54
CA VAL A 254 -10.47 -0.85 -13.46
C VAL A 254 -11.95 -0.50 -13.25
N LEU A 255 -12.83 -1.50 -13.11
CA LEU A 255 -14.25 -1.27 -12.80
C LEU A 255 -14.43 -0.57 -11.44
N GLY A 256 -13.62 -0.93 -10.45
CA GLY A 256 -13.56 -0.24 -9.16
C GLY A 256 -13.10 1.21 -9.29
N ALA A 257 -12.05 1.49 -10.07
CA ALA A 257 -11.58 2.86 -10.31
C ALA A 257 -12.64 3.73 -11.01
N LEU A 258 -13.35 3.18 -12.00
CA LEU A 258 -14.47 3.85 -12.68
C LEU A 258 -15.63 4.13 -11.71
N LEU A 259 -15.96 3.18 -10.83
CA LEU A 259 -16.97 3.35 -9.79
C LEU A 259 -16.57 4.42 -8.75
N PHE A 260 -15.30 4.48 -8.36
CA PHE A 260 -14.77 5.53 -7.49
C PHE A 260 -14.95 6.90 -8.14
N ILE A 261 -14.47 7.06 -9.40
CA ILE A 261 -14.58 8.30 -10.17
C ILE A 261 -16.05 8.73 -10.29
N TYR A 262 -16.95 7.81 -10.62
CA TYR A 262 -18.39 8.07 -10.67
C TYR A 262 -18.94 8.55 -9.31
N SER A 263 -18.60 7.87 -8.21
CA SER A 263 -19.09 8.22 -6.86
C SER A 263 -18.72 9.64 -6.43
N VAL A 264 -17.51 10.09 -6.77
CA VAL A 264 -16.96 11.41 -6.42
C VAL A 264 -17.45 12.50 -7.37
N ALA A 265 -17.53 12.20 -8.67
CA ALA A 265 -17.87 13.16 -9.71
C ALA A 265 -19.38 13.44 -9.79
N VAL A 266 -20.20 12.40 -9.91
CA VAL A 266 -21.64 12.49 -10.17
C VAL A 266 -22.40 12.64 -8.86
N VAL A 267 -23.23 13.68 -8.76
CA VAL A 267 -23.99 13.97 -7.54
C VAL A 267 -25.38 13.34 -7.64
N ARG A 268 -25.66 12.41 -6.72
CA ARG A 268 -27.02 12.00 -6.33
C ARG A 268 -27.07 11.99 -4.81
N ARG A 269 -28.25 12.21 -4.21
CA ARG A 269 -28.49 11.76 -2.83
C ARG A 269 -28.39 10.23 -2.81
N GLU A 270 -28.10 9.66 -1.65
CA GLU A 270 -27.84 8.22 -1.54
C GLU A 270 -29.03 7.40 -2.08
N VAL A 271 -28.74 6.54 -3.06
CA VAL A 271 -29.76 5.70 -3.74
C VAL A 271 -30.28 4.61 -2.82
N PHE A 272 -29.50 4.27 -1.79
CA PHE A 272 -29.87 3.38 -0.71
C PHE A 272 -29.79 4.20 0.59
N THR A 273 -30.90 4.34 1.31
CA THR A 273 -30.86 4.67 2.73
C THR A 273 -30.15 3.52 3.47
N PRO A 274 -29.12 3.78 4.29
CA PRO A 274 -28.64 2.79 5.25
C PRO A 274 -29.80 2.27 6.12
N GLY A 275 -29.73 1.00 6.53
CA GLY A 275 -30.69 0.44 7.47
C GLY A 275 -30.69 1.19 8.81
N PRO A 276 -31.81 1.17 9.56
CA PRO A 276 -31.95 1.94 10.80
C PRO A 276 -30.87 1.57 11.85
N VAL A 277 -30.29 2.62 12.43
CA VAL A 277 -29.23 2.59 13.44
C VAL A 277 -29.88 3.09 14.76
N GLN A 278 -29.73 2.39 15.90
CA GLN A 278 -30.66 2.30 17.05
C GLN A 278 -30.24 3.05 18.37
N ALA A 279 -29.48 2.66 19.41
CA ALA A 279 -28.70 1.56 20.02
C ALA A 279 -27.70 2.25 21.02
N HIS A 280 -26.48 1.76 21.37
CA HIS A 280 -25.61 2.37 22.42
C HIS A 280 -24.08 2.31 22.16
N LYS A 281 -23.19 2.95 22.93
CA LYS A 281 -22.80 2.57 24.33
C LYS A 281 -22.99 3.67 25.37
N ASP A 282 -23.06 4.92 24.92
CA ASP A 282 -23.27 6.10 25.76
C ASP A 282 -24.74 6.56 25.69
N GLY A 283 -25.42 6.25 24.57
CA GLY A 283 -26.76 6.72 24.21
C GLY A 283 -26.90 6.91 22.70
N HIS A 284 -27.69 6.04 22.05
CA HIS A 284 -28.06 6.04 20.62
C HIS A 284 -27.00 5.48 19.60
N ILE A 285 -27.46 4.59 18.68
CA ILE A 285 -26.84 3.87 17.52
C ILE A 285 -25.65 2.89 17.75
N GLU A 286 -25.27 1.85 16.95
CA GLU A 286 -25.68 0.38 16.70
C GLU A 286 -27.06 -0.01 16.02
N PRO A 287 -27.64 -1.24 15.91
CA PRO A 287 -28.68 -1.59 14.88
C PRO A 287 -30.14 -1.98 15.31
N ALA A 288 -31.06 -2.22 14.34
CA ALA A 288 -32.40 -2.88 14.47
C ALA A 288 -32.61 -4.08 13.49
N GLU A 289 -33.55 -4.98 13.80
CA GLU A 289 -33.84 -6.26 13.07
C GLU A 289 -34.45 -6.10 11.66
#